data_AF-A0A2S9YZA1-F1
#
_entry.id   AF-A0A2S9YZA1-F1
#
_cell.length_a   1.000
_cell.length_b   1.000
_cell.length_c   1.000
_cell.angle_alpha   90.00
_cell.angle_beta   90.00
_cell.angle_gamma   90.00
#
_symmetry.space_group_name_H-M   'P 1'
#
loop_
_entity.id
_entity.type
_entity.pdbx_description
1 polymer ?
#
loop_
_entity_poly.entity_id
_entity_poly.type
_entity_poly.pdbx_seq_one_letter_code
_entity_poly.pdbx_strand_id
1 'polypeptide(L)'
;MSAAPILGADIIPLAARRHTPRHTPRAPRTVILRARVDGATPPAVRHLGINDALSLTHLQHALGVAFGVGEGPWLAEDSECIHQLLGEVGCAVRLHWGLWNVDVETLDSYPRDQGTPQALCIGGSGDFLGEEFNPTRINAILTGDDVAAVVLSHTHPDVVDIIERSGIFDFVALVQALGVVDQPPTGIDRPRGVPVHAGRGRDAAWVLLLAAACLGDEATTADIVESTMEALGWDNTPLEAARYLAPGVAQRLASIQAQPSIEQVATYRQLLAHP
;
A
#
# COMPACT_ATOMS: atom_id res chain seq x y z
N MET A 1 35.23 -4.21 -61.13
CA MET A 1 35.30 -2.86 -60.52
C MET A 1 34.01 -2.15 -60.91
N SER A 2 32.88 -2.31 -60.23
CA SER A 2 32.45 -1.83 -58.90
C SER A 2 32.50 -0.31 -58.73
N ALA A 3 31.33 0.33 -58.82
CA ALA A 3 30.80 1.26 -57.82
C ALA A 3 29.26 1.29 -57.96
N ALA A 4 28.54 1.04 -56.87
CA ALA A 4 27.08 0.94 -56.78
C ALA A 4 26.42 2.32 -56.53
N PRO A 5 25.13 2.49 -56.88
CA PRO A 5 24.41 3.76 -56.70
C PRO A 5 23.85 3.93 -55.28
N ILE A 6 23.86 5.17 -54.78
CA ILE A 6 23.15 5.56 -53.56
C ILE A 6 21.71 5.89 -53.96
N LEU A 7 20.77 4.99 -53.63
CA LEU A 7 19.33 5.21 -53.76
C LEU A 7 18.89 6.21 -52.69
N GLY A 8 18.22 7.27 -53.15
CA GLY A 8 17.67 8.35 -52.33
C GLY A 8 16.63 7.83 -51.33
N ALA A 9 16.73 8.32 -50.11
CA ALA A 9 15.82 8.02 -49.02
C ALA A 9 14.40 8.54 -49.31
N ASP A 10 13.41 7.66 -49.20
CA ASP A 10 12.01 8.06 -49.13
C ASP A 10 11.76 8.83 -47.83
N ILE A 11 11.40 10.11 -47.97
CA ILE A 11 10.98 10.96 -46.85
C ILE A 11 9.54 10.57 -46.51
N ILE A 12 9.37 9.78 -45.44
CA ILE A 12 8.06 9.35 -44.95
C ILE A 12 7.40 10.51 -44.17
N PRO A 13 6.17 10.95 -44.52
CA PRO A 13 5.44 11.94 -43.74
C PRO A 13 5.10 11.41 -42.36
N LEU A 14 5.51 12.11 -41.29
CA LEU A 14 5.28 11.71 -39.90
C LEU A 14 3.78 11.55 -39.54
N ALA A 15 2.88 12.16 -40.33
CA ALA A 15 1.43 12.04 -40.17
C ALA A 15 0.86 10.68 -40.61
N ALA A 16 1.56 9.91 -41.46
CA ALA A 16 1.10 8.61 -41.95
C ALA A 16 1.38 7.44 -40.98
N ARG A 17 2.12 7.69 -39.88
CA ARG A 17 2.38 6.70 -38.81
C ARG A 17 1.29 6.64 -37.73
N ARG A 18 0.22 7.45 -37.81
CA ARG A 18 -0.94 7.36 -36.90
C ARG A 18 -1.97 6.30 -37.32
N HIS A 19 -1.51 5.22 -37.95
CA HIS A 19 -2.23 3.96 -37.92
C HIS A 19 -1.50 3.05 -36.94
N THR A 20 -1.78 3.27 -35.66
CA THR A 20 -1.56 2.25 -34.63
C THR A 20 -2.20 0.96 -35.15
N PRO A 21 -1.45 -0.15 -35.24
CA PRO A 21 -2.10 -1.44 -35.35
C PRO A 21 -3.08 -1.50 -34.19
N ARG A 22 -4.35 -1.85 -34.46
CA ARG A 22 -5.27 -2.30 -33.43
C ARG A 22 -4.59 -3.50 -32.76
N HIS A 23 -3.82 -3.25 -31.71
CA HIS A 23 -3.36 -4.30 -30.80
C HIS A 23 -4.63 -4.90 -30.24
N THR A 24 -4.92 -6.13 -30.65
CA THR A 24 -5.82 -6.98 -29.89
C THR A 24 -5.31 -6.93 -28.44
N PRO A 25 -6.13 -6.51 -27.46
CA PRO A 25 -5.66 -6.38 -26.09
C PRO A 25 -5.16 -7.75 -25.63
N ARG A 26 -3.86 -7.83 -25.37
CA ARG A 26 -3.22 -9.05 -24.88
C ARG A 26 -3.79 -9.35 -23.50
N ALA A 27 -4.27 -10.56 -23.28
CA ALA A 27 -4.68 -10.98 -21.94
C ALA A 27 -3.45 -11.01 -21.02
N PRO A 28 -3.51 -10.39 -19.82
CA PRO A 28 -2.41 -10.39 -18.87
C PRO A 28 -2.07 -11.82 -18.40
N ARG A 29 -0.79 -12.08 -18.14
CA ARG A 29 -0.29 -13.39 -17.70
C ARG A 29 0.54 -13.25 -16.43
N THR A 30 0.62 -14.34 -15.67
CA THR A 30 1.57 -14.43 -14.55
C THR A 30 2.85 -15.01 -15.11
N VAL A 31 3.93 -14.24 -15.04
CA VAL A 31 5.27 -14.75 -15.31
C VAL A 31 5.93 -15.16 -14.00
N ILE A 32 6.58 -16.31 -14.01
CA ILE A 32 7.40 -16.79 -12.91
C ILE A 32 8.83 -16.34 -13.19
N LEU A 33 9.33 -15.45 -12.36
CA LEU A 33 10.64 -14.86 -12.47
C LEU A 33 11.58 -15.45 -11.43
N ARG A 34 12.83 -15.68 -11.80
CA ARG A 34 13.94 -15.89 -10.88
C ARG A 34 14.79 -14.65 -10.88
N ALA A 35 14.89 -14.00 -9.73
CA ALA A 35 15.81 -12.90 -9.49
C ALA A 35 16.98 -13.38 -8.65
N ARG A 36 18.20 -13.01 -9.05
CA ARG A 36 19.43 -13.40 -8.38
C ARG A 36 20.32 -12.17 -8.18
N VAL A 37 20.81 -11.98 -6.96
CA VAL A 37 21.82 -10.97 -6.66
C VAL A 37 23.19 -11.62 -6.56
N ASP A 38 24.06 -11.28 -7.50
CA ASP A 38 25.45 -11.73 -7.46
C ASP A 38 26.27 -10.85 -6.51
N GLY A 39 27.03 -11.51 -5.62
CA GLY A 39 27.89 -10.87 -4.62
C GLY A 39 27.43 -11.05 -3.17
N ALA A 40 26.21 -11.55 -2.93
CA ALA A 40 25.88 -12.18 -1.66
C ALA A 40 26.59 -13.55 -1.55
N THR A 41 27.00 -13.95 -0.35
CA THR A 41 27.69 -15.23 -0.12
C THR A 41 26.96 -16.04 0.95
N PRO A 42 26.18 -17.08 0.59
CA PRO A 42 25.85 -17.52 -0.78
C PRO A 42 24.95 -16.52 -1.54
N PRO A 43 24.84 -16.61 -2.87
CA PRO A 43 23.99 -15.72 -3.66
C PRO A 43 22.53 -15.72 -3.19
N ALA A 44 21.94 -14.54 -3.07
CA ALA A 44 20.54 -14.40 -2.72
C ALA A 44 19.68 -14.60 -3.98
N VAL A 45 18.68 -15.47 -3.88
CA VAL A 45 17.78 -15.83 -4.99
C VAL A 45 16.33 -15.69 -4.53
N ARG A 46 15.47 -15.14 -5.39
CA ARG A 46 14.03 -15.01 -5.16
C ARG A 46 13.28 -15.51 -6.39
N HIS A 47 12.19 -16.24 -6.17
CA HIS A 47 11.25 -16.67 -7.19
C HIS A 47 9.95 -15.89 -7.00
N LEU A 48 9.54 -15.14 -8.02
CA LEU A 48 8.39 -14.24 -7.97
C LEU A 48 7.38 -14.63 -9.06
N GLY A 49 6.10 -14.71 -8.71
CA GLY A 49 5.01 -14.65 -9.69
C GLY A 49 4.57 -13.21 -9.82
N ILE A 50 4.55 -12.64 -11.04
CA ILE A 50 4.14 -11.25 -11.26
C ILE A 50 3.23 -11.11 -12.48
N ASN A 51 2.28 -10.19 -12.42
CA ASN A 51 1.47 -9.79 -13.57
C ASN A 51 2.33 -9.05 -14.59
N ASP A 52 2.48 -9.62 -15.78
CA ASP A 52 3.36 -9.06 -16.81
C ASP A 52 2.78 -7.84 -17.54
N ALA A 53 1.54 -7.46 -17.27
CA ALA A 53 0.96 -6.19 -17.70
C ALA A 53 1.42 -4.99 -16.85
N LEU A 54 2.09 -5.23 -15.71
CA LEU A 54 2.62 -4.16 -14.86
C LEU A 54 3.87 -3.52 -15.46
N SER A 55 4.19 -2.31 -15.00
CA SER A 55 5.38 -1.58 -15.41
C SER A 55 6.67 -2.14 -14.81
N LEU A 56 7.82 -1.76 -15.38
CA LEU A 56 9.11 -2.13 -14.83
C LEU A 56 9.34 -1.56 -13.42
N THR A 57 8.76 -0.40 -13.10
CA THR A 57 8.78 0.18 -11.75
C THR A 57 8.10 -0.73 -10.73
N HIS A 58 6.99 -1.38 -11.08
CA HIS A 58 6.35 -2.35 -10.20
C HIS A 58 7.21 -3.60 -10.00
N LEU A 59 7.96 -4.03 -11.02
CA LEU A 59 8.94 -5.11 -10.86
C LEU A 59 10.07 -4.68 -9.91
N GLN A 60 10.61 -3.48 -10.07
CA GLN A 60 11.66 -2.92 -9.20
C GLN A 60 11.20 -2.83 -7.74
N HIS A 61 9.97 -2.36 -7.50
CA HIS A 61 9.36 -2.38 -6.17
C HIS A 61 9.27 -3.82 -5.62
N ALA A 62 8.73 -4.77 -6.40
CA ALA A 62 8.59 -6.14 -5.95
C ALA A 62 9.94 -6.81 -5.62
N LEU A 63 10.98 -6.52 -6.41
CA LEU A 63 12.35 -6.94 -6.12
C LEU A 63 12.89 -6.26 -4.86
N GLY A 64 12.64 -4.95 -4.70
CA GLY A 64 13.03 -4.17 -3.53
C GLY A 64 12.48 -4.76 -2.23
N VAL A 65 11.20 -5.13 -2.23
CA VAL A 65 10.56 -5.84 -1.11
C VAL A 65 11.15 -7.23 -0.92
N ALA A 66 11.27 -8.03 -1.98
CA ALA A 66 11.74 -9.41 -1.88
C ALA A 66 13.18 -9.54 -1.38
N PHE A 67 14.03 -8.55 -1.65
CA PHE A 67 15.41 -8.49 -1.19
C PHE A 67 15.61 -7.60 0.06
N GLY A 68 14.56 -6.99 0.60
CA GLY A 68 14.64 -6.16 1.81
C GLY A 68 15.37 -4.82 1.62
N VAL A 69 15.40 -4.30 0.39
CA VAL A 69 16.20 -3.12 0.02
C VAL A 69 15.39 -1.87 -0.31
N GLY A 70 14.05 -1.97 -0.32
CA GLY A 70 13.16 -0.83 -0.52
C GLY A 70 13.14 -0.27 -1.95
N GLU A 71 12.70 0.97 -2.09
CA GLU A 71 12.33 1.63 -3.37
C GLU A 71 13.52 2.07 -4.26
N GLY A 72 14.77 2.06 -3.79
CA GLY A 72 15.88 2.57 -4.60
C GLY A 72 17.28 2.33 -4.06
N PRO A 73 18.34 2.60 -4.86
CA PRO A 73 18.32 3.26 -6.17
C PRO A 73 18.41 2.28 -7.34
N TRP A 74 17.32 2.12 -8.10
CA TRP A 74 17.32 1.37 -9.35
C TRP A 74 17.83 2.24 -10.50
N LEU A 75 18.72 1.71 -11.34
CA LEU A 75 19.05 2.36 -12.62
C LEU A 75 17.86 2.22 -13.57
N ALA A 76 17.39 3.34 -14.12
CA ALA A 76 16.20 3.40 -14.95
C ALA A 76 16.46 2.74 -16.32
N GLU A 77 15.58 1.81 -16.69
CA GLU A 77 15.40 1.41 -18.08
C GLU A 77 14.07 1.99 -18.59
N ASP A 78 14.09 2.61 -19.76
CA ASP A 78 12.89 3.10 -20.44
C ASP A 78 12.14 1.92 -21.06
N SER A 79 11.36 1.21 -20.24
CA SER A 79 10.45 0.16 -20.69
C SER A 79 9.08 0.32 -20.05
N GLU A 80 8.03 0.22 -20.86
CA GLU A 80 6.67 0.50 -20.40
C GLU A 80 6.10 -0.65 -19.55
N CYS A 81 6.36 -1.91 -19.92
CA CYS A 81 5.74 -3.09 -19.28
C CYS A 81 6.65 -4.33 -19.21
N ILE A 82 6.48 -5.15 -18.17
CA ILE A 82 7.26 -6.38 -17.92
C ILE A 82 7.20 -7.35 -19.11
N HIS A 83 6.02 -7.55 -19.73
CA HIS A 83 5.88 -8.48 -20.85
C HIS A 83 6.73 -8.12 -22.07
N GLN A 84 7.21 -6.88 -22.20
CA GLN A 84 8.06 -6.47 -23.31
C GLN A 84 9.50 -7.00 -23.17
N LEU A 85 9.96 -7.22 -21.94
CA LEU A 85 11.31 -7.68 -21.63
C LEU A 85 11.35 -9.14 -21.15
N LEU A 86 10.31 -9.57 -20.44
CA LEU A 86 10.26 -10.82 -19.66
C LEU A 86 9.00 -11.65 -19.97
N GLY A 87 8.32 -11.38 -21.09
CA GLY A 87 7.05 -12.04 -21.43
C GLY A 87 7.17 -13.51 -21.87
N GLU A 88 8.34 -13.93 -22.32
CA GLU A 88 8.60 -15.30 -22.81
C GLU A 88 9.58 -16.05 -21.89
N VAL A 89 9.44 -17.37 -21.84
CA VAL A 89 10.32 -18.25 -21.06
C VAL A 89 11.75 -18.17 -21.60
N GLY A 90 12.72 -18.00 -20.69
CA GLY A 90 14.13 -17.85 -21.02
C GLY A 90 14.55 -16.40 -21.32
N CYS A 91 13.61 -15.44 -21.38
CA CYS A 91 13.98 -14.03 -21.40
C CYS A 91 14.65 -13.65 -20.09
N ALA A 92 15.72 -12.84 -20.17
CA ALA A 92 16.43 -12.35 -19.01
C ALA A 92 16.83 -10.88 -19.19
N VAL A 93 16.82 -10.15 -18.08
CA VAL A 93 17.28 -8.77 -17.99
C VAL A 93 18.20 -8.64 -16.77
N ARG A 94 19.17 -7.74 -16.86
CA ARG A 94 20.02 -7.37 -15.73
C ARG A 94 19.61 -6.00 -15.25
N LEU A 95 19.10 -5.94 -14.04
CA LEU A 95 18.79 -4.69 -13.35
C LEU A 95 19.91 -4.34 -12.39
N HIS A 96 20.01 -3.05 -12.04
CA HIS A 96 21.01 -2.56 -11.11
C HIS A 96 20.33 -1.87 -9.94
N TRP A 97 20.65 -2.31 -8.73
CA TRP A 97 20.25 -1.64 -7.48
C TRP A 97 21.51 -1.16 -6.76
N GLY A 98 21.76 0.15 -6.80
CA GLY A 98 23.03 0.72 -6.33
C GLY A 98 24.23 0.10 -7.05
N LEU A 99 25.09 -0.60 -6.30
CA LEU A 99 26.27 -1.29 -6.83
C LEU A 99 26.02 -2.77 -7.16
N TRP A 100 24.80 -3.26 -6.93
CA TRP A 100 24.46 -4.67 -7.05
C TRP A 100 23.80 -4.97 -8.39
N ASN A 101 24.16 -6.11 -8.97
CA ASN A 101 23.53 -6.63 -10.17
C ASN A 101 22.43 -7.61 -9.76
N VAL A 102 21.23 -7.41 -10.29
CA VAL A 102 20.08 -8.27 -10.09
C VAL A 102 19.71 -8.89 -11.44
N ASP A 103 20.09 -10.15 -11.61
CA ASP A 103 19.77 -10.92 -12.81
C ASP A 103 18.37 -11.50 -12.67
N VAL A 104 17.46 -11.10 -13.57
CA VAL A 104 16.06 -11.51 -13.58
C VAL A 104 15.78 -12.32 -14.83
N GLU A 105 15.26 -13.53 -14.67
CA GLU A 105 14.95 -14.46 -15.77
C GLU A 105 13.53 -14.99 -15.64
N THR A 106 12.80 -15.08 -16.75
CA THR A 106 11.49 -15.73 -16.82
C THR A 106 11.65 -17.24 -16.93
N LEU A 107 11.21 -17.96 -15.90
CA LEU A 107 11.19 -19.42 -15.87
C LEU A 107 9.92 -20.01 -16.48
N ASP A 108 8.79 -19.33 -16.33
CA ASP A 108 7.50 -19.83 -16.80
C ASP A 108 6.47 -18.71 -17.00
N SER A 109 5.36 -19.01 -17.68
CA SER A 109 4.28 -18.05 -17.94
C SER A 109 2.92 -18.76 -18.02
N TYR A 110 1.96 -18.33 -17.20
CA TYR A 110 0.64 -18.93 -17.10
C TYR A 110 -0.49 -17.92 -17.36
N PRO A 111 -1.64 -18.36 -17.92
CA PRO A 111 -2.86 -17.55 -17.94
C PRO A 111 -3.27 -17.14 -16.52
N ARG A 112 -3.79 -15.92 -16.36
CA ARG A 112 -4.29 -15.41 -15.08
C ARG A 112 -5.78 -15.61 -14.94
N ASP A 113 -6.21 -15.94 -13.72
CA ASP A 113 -7.58 -15.76 -13.28
C ASP A 113 -7.74 -14.45 -12.51
N GLN A 114 -8.98 -14.12 -12.14
CA GLN A 114 -9.29 -12.88 -11.39
C GLN A 114 -8.81 -12.92 -9.93
N GLY A 115 -8.45 -14.10 -9.40
CA GLY A 115 -8.03 -14.28 -8.00
C GLY A 115 -6.51 -14.25 -7.79
N THR A 116 -5.72 -14.28 -8.86
CA THR A 116 -4.25 -14.32 -8.76
C THR A 116 -3.69 -12.96 -8.32
N PRO A 117 -2.87 -12.89 -7.24
CA PRO A 117 -2.23 -11.65 -6.78
C PRO A 117 -1.34 -10.99 -7.84
N GLN A 118 -1.23 -9.67 -7.81
CA GLN A 118 -0.43 -8.89 -8.78
C GLN A 118 1.06 -9.24 -8.72
N ALA A 119 1.59 -9.47 -7.52
CA ALA A 119 2.93 -9.99 -7.28
C ALA A 119 2.91 -10.93 -6.06
N LEU A 120 3.74 -11.97 -6.08
CA LEU A 120 3.88 -12.92 -4.99
C LEU A 120 5.29 -13.54 -5.01
N CYS A 121 5.94 -13.63 -3.85
CA CYS A 121 7.15 -14.42 -3.65
C CYS A 121 6.80 -15.89 -3.34
N ILE A 122 7.19 -16.77 -4.25
CA ILE A 122 6.87 -18.20 -4.21
C ILE A 122 7.97 -18.98 -3.46
N GLY A 123 9.18 -18.43 -3.43
CA GLY A 123 10.30 -19.04 -2.74
C GLY A 123 11.60 -18.28 -2.95
N GLY A 124 12.66 -18.76 -2.32
CA GLY A 124 13.95 -18.09 -2.36
C GLY A 124 14.93 -18.70 -1.39
N SER A 125 16.16 -18.19 -1.41
CA SER A 125 17.22 -18.59 -0.50
C SER A 125 18.28 -17.49 -0.43
N GLY A 126 19.09 -17.53 0.63
CA GLY A 126 20.19 -16.59 0.83
C GLY A 126 19.74 -15.25 1.38
N ASP A 127 20.55 -14.75 2.30
CA ASP A 127 20.37 -13.46 2.95
C ASP A 127 20.98 -12.37 2.08
N PHE A 128 20.41 -11.17 2.17
CA PHE A 128 20.94 -10.02 1.47
C PHE A 128 20.94 -8.81 2.40
N LEU A 129 22.10 -8.15 2.53
CA LEU A 129 22.33 -7.02 3.44
C LEU A 129 21.94 -7.27 4.91
N GLY A 130 22.00 -8.53 5.37
CA GLY A 130 21.65 -8.90 6.73
C GLY A 130 20.16 -9.15 6.98
N GLU A 131 19.31 -9.04 5.94
CA GLU A 131 17.91 -9.45 6.02
C GLU A 131 17.77 -10.94 5.67
N GLU A 132 17.19 -11.71 6.60
CA GLU A 132 16.87 -13.13 6.42
C GLU A 132 15.70 -13.29 5.45
N PHE A 133 15.77 -14.32 4.59
CA PHE A 133 14.67 -14.62 3.69
C PHE A 133 13.40 -15.10 4.44
N ASN A 134 12.35 -14.27 4.41
CA ASN A 134 11.04 -14.60 4.98
C ASN A 134 9.92 -14.38 3.96
N PRO A 135 9.44 -15.44 3.28
CA PRO A 135 8.40 -15.31 2.24
C PRO A 135 7.06 -14.84 2.80
N THR A 136 6.73 -15.13 4.07
CA THR A 136 5.49 -14.67 4.70
C THR A 136 5.49 -13.15 4.85
N ARG A 137 6.57 -12.57 5.37
CA ARG A 137 6.74 -11.11 5.50
C ARG A 137 6.76 -10.43 4.13
N ILE A 138 7.51 -11.00 3.17
CA ILE A 138 7.60 -10.46 1.81
C ILE A 138 6.21 -10.43 1.16
N ASN A 139 5.46 -11.53 1.27
CA ASN A 139 4.15 -11.63 0.62
C ASN A 139 3.12 -10.70 1.25
N ALA A 140 3.12 -10.51 2.57
CA ALA A 140 2.23 -9.54 3.22
C ALA A 140 2.36 -8.14 2.61
N ILE A 141 3.61 -7.71 2.35
CA ILE A 141 3.90 -6.41 1.73
C ILE A 141 3.48 -6.42 0.24
N LEU A 142 3.82 -7.48 -0.52
CA LEU A 142 3.56 -7.54 -1.97
C LEU A 142 2.06 -7.65 -2.34
N THR A 143 1.25 -8.29 -1.50
CA THR A 143 -0.20 -8.44 -1.76
C THR A 143 -1.02 -7.28 -1.25
N GLY A 144 -0.40 -6.33 -0.51
CA GLY A 144 -1.10 -5.22 0.12
C GLY A 144 -1.88 -5.61 1.37
N ASP A 145 -1.77 -6.86 1.83
CA ASP A 145 -2.35 -7.33 3.09
C ASP A 145 -1.74 -6.56 4.30
N ASP A 146 -0.56 -5.94 4.14
CA ASP A 146 0.13 -5.19 5.20
C ASP A 146 -0.19 -3.69 5.29
N VAL A 147 -0.87 -3.03 4.34
CA VAL A 147 -1.15 -1.58 4.52
C VAL A 147 -2.09 -1.36 5.70
N ALA A 148 -3.15 -2.17 5.77
CA ALA A 148 -4.06 -2.14 6.91
C ALA A 148 -3.37 -2.58 8.20
N ALA A 149 -2.59 -3.66 8.18
CA ALA A 149 -1.88 -4.14 9.37
C ALA A 149 -0.83 -3.13 9.88
N VAL A 150 -0.08 -2.49 8.98
CA VAL A 150 0.88 -1.43 9.31
C VAL A 150 0.16 -0.21 9.89
N VAL A 151 -0.93 0.25 9.26
CA VAL A 151 -1.76 1.35 9.81
C VAL A 151 -2.28 0.98 11.20
N LEU A 152 -2.86 -0.21 11.37
CA LEU A 152 -3.42 -0.67 12.65
C LEU A 152 -2.32 -0.81 13.73
N SER A 153 -1.12 -1.29 13.39
CA SER A 153 0.00 -1.38 14.35
C SER A 153 0.50 -0.01 14.87
N HIS A 154 0.26 1.08 14.13
CA HIS A 154 0.57 2.45 14.55
C HIS A 154 -0.66 3.18 15.12
N THR A 155 -1.80 2.50 15.22
CA THR A 155 -3.08 3.07 15.68
C THR A 155 -3.33 2.73 17.14
N HIS A 156 -4.06 3.59 17.86
CA HIS A 156 -4.45 3.36 19.24
C HIS A 156 -5.23 2.03 19.38
N PRO A 157 -4.90 1.15 20.36
CA PRO A 157 -5.49 -0.19 20.46
C PRO A 157 -7.03 -0.22 20.56
N ASP A 158 -7.65 0.74 21.25
CA ASP A 158 -9.12 0.80 21.32
C ASP A 158 -9.77 1.16 19.96
N VAL A 159 -9.05 1.90 19.10
CA VAL A 159 -9.51 2.21 17.74
C VAL A 159 -9.37 0.97 16.87
N VAL A 160 -8.26 0.23 17.00
CA VAL A 160 -8.07 -1.07 16.34
C VAL A 160 -9.19 -2.03 16.73
N ASP A 161 -9.49 -2.18 18.03
CA ASP A 161 -10.59 -3.03 18.54
C ASP A 161 -11.95 -2.63 17.92
N ILE A 162 -12.22 -1.33 17.75
CA ILE A 162 -13.44 -0.86 17.09
C ILE A 162 -13.47 -1.25 15.62
N ILE A 163 -12.38 -1.04 14.88
CA ILE A 163 -12.29 -1.36 13.45
C ILE A 163 -12.49 -2.86 13.24
N GLU A 164 -11.81 -3.69 14.02
CA GLU A 164 -11.89 -5.15 13.92
C GLU A 164 -13.27 -5.69 14.29
N ARG A 165 -13.88 -5.19 15.38
CA ARG A 165 -15.20 -5.65 15.84
C ARG A 165 -16.35 -5.15 14.95
N SER A 166 -16.27 -3.92 14.45
CA SER A 166 -17.31 -3.35 13.58
C SER A 166 -17.18 -3.85 12.13
N GLY A 167 -15.99 -4.27 11.70
CA GLY A 167 -15.69 -4.63 10.31
C GLY A 167 -15.65 -3.43 9.35
N ILE A 168 -15.66 -2.19 9.86
CA ILE A 168 -15.66 -0.98 9.04
C ILE A 168 -14.21 -0.57 8.73
N PHE A 169 -13.66 -1.17 7.68
CA PHE A 169 -12.27 -0.93 7.25
C PHE A 169 -12.04 0.45 6.60
N ASP A 170 -13.09 1.20 6.27
CA ASP A 170 -12.96 2.59 5.77
C ASP A 170 -12.26 3.50 6.80
N PHE A 171 -12.33 3.17 8.09
CA PHE A 171 -11.56 3.87 9.12
C PHE A 171 -10.03 3.66 8.98
N VAL A 172 -9.58 2.56 8.39
CA VAL A 172 -8.15 2.36 8.07
C VAL A 172 -7.70 3.43 7.07
N ALA A 173 -8.51 3.68 6.04
CA ALA A 173 -8.22 4.73 5.05
C ALA A 173 -8.22 6.12 5.69
N LEU A 174 -9.15 6.39 6.62
CA LEU A 174 -9.17 7.65 7.39
C LEU A 174 -7.88 7.83 8.20
N VAL A 175 -7.49 6.82 8.99
CA VAL A 175 -6.28 6.86 9.84
C VAL A 175 -5.02 7.04 8.98
N GLN A 176 -4.97 6.36 7.83
CA GLN A 176 -3.90 6.54 6.86
C GLN A 176 -3.87 7.98 6.31
N ALA A 177 -5.02 8.53 5.93
CA ALA A 177 -5.14 9.89 5.40
C ALA A 177 -4.74 10.96 6.44
N LEU A 178 -4.96 10.69 7.73
CA LEU A 178 -4.50 11.54 8.81
C LEU A 178 -2.96 11.52 8.96
N GLY A 179 -2.26 10.53 8.40
CA GLY A 179 -0.80 10.42 8.46
C GLY A 179 -0.29 9.90 9.81
N VAL A 180 -1.03 8.97 10.43
CA VAL A 180 -0.65 8.37 11.73
C VAL A 180 0.65 7.56 11.62
N VAL A 181 0.92 6.96 10.45
CA VAL A 181 2.12 6.14 10.18
C VAL A 181 3.39 7.01 9.97
N ASP A 182 3.24 8.31 9.69
CA ASP A 182 4.35 9.19 9.29
C ASP A 182 5.12 9.79 10.48
N GLN A 183 4.71 9.55 11.72
CA GLN A 183 5.37 10.09 12.91
C GLN A 183 6.09 9.00 13.71
N PRO A 184 7.40 9.14 14.01
CA PRO A 184 8.05 8.27 14.97
C PRO A 184 7.34 8.39 16.33
N PRO A 185 7.36 7.34 17.18
CA PRO A 185 6.86 7.40 18.55
C PRO A 185 7.71 8.40 19.34
N THR A 186 7.39 9.68 19.19
CA THR A 186 7.95 10.73 20.01
C THR A 186 7.35 10.51 21.38
N GLY A 187 8.21 10.27 22.38
CA GLY A 187 7.81 10.16 23.77
C GLY A 187 7.13 11.46 24.21
N ILE A 188 5.83 11.52 23.96
CA ILE A 188 4.96 12.63 24.30
C ILE A 188 3.78 11.98 25.00
N ASP A 189 3.54 12.44 26.23
CA ASP A 189 2.33 12.18 27.02
C ASP A 189 1.13 12.06 26.07
N ARG A 190 0.55 10.85 26.01
CA ARG A 190 -0.81 10.54 25.56
C ARG A 190 -1.65 11.83 25.57
N PRO A 191 -2.22 12.31 24.45
CA PRO A 191 -2.90 13.61 24.44
C PRO A 191 -3.90 13.66 25.59
N ARG A 192 -3.53 14.41 26.64
CA ARG A 192 -4.28 14.48 27.89
C ARG A 192 -5.68 14.97 27.56
N GLY A 193 -6.70 14.24 28.02
CA GLY A 193 -8.05 14.81 28.13
C GLY A 193 -9.17 14.14 27.35
N VAL A 194 -8.98 12.98 26.71
CA VAL A 194 -10.14 12.11 26.41
C VAL A 194 -10.50 11.37 27.71
N PRO A 195 -11.71 11.57 28.26
CA PRO A 195 -12.10 10.87 29.47
C PRO A 195 -12.11 9.35 29.23
N VAL A 196 -11.62 8.60 30.21
CA VAL A 196 -11.57 7.13 30.13
C VAL A 196 -12.95 6.58 30.48
N HIS A 197 -13.52 5.81 29.57
CA HIS A 197 -14.79 5.11 29.76
C HIS A 197 -14.57 3.59 29.65
N ALA A 198 -15.54 2.80 30.12
CA ALA A 198 -15.54 1.35 30.01
C ALA A 198 -16.74 0.85 29.21
N GLY A 199 -16.60 -0.31 28.56
CA GLY A 199 -17.67 -0.97 27.80
C GLY A 199 -18.26 -0.05 26.73
N ARG A 200 -19.60 0.03 26.67
CA ARG A 200 -20.34 0.84 25.67
C ARG A 200 -19.92 2.32 25.64
N GLY A 201 -19.56 2.91 26.79
CA GLY A 201 -19.11 4.31 26.85
C GLY A 201 -17.73 4.52 26.21
N ARG A 202 -16.85 3.51 26.28
CA ARG A 202 -15.54 3.52 25.61
C ARG A 202 -15.73 3.52 24.09
N ASP A 203 -16.58 2.61 23.61
CA ASP A 203 -16.88 2.46 22.19
C ASP A 203 -17.51 3.76 21.66
N ALA A 204 -18.50 4.32 22.36
CA ALA A 204 -19.11 5.61 22.01
C ALA A 204 -18.09 6.76 21.95
N ALA A 205 -17.16 6.84 22.91
CA ALA A 205 -16.15 7.89 22.95
C ALA A 205 -15.24 7.88 21.70
N TRP A 206 -14.72 6.70 21.33
CA TRP A 206 -13.84 6.56 20.19
C TRP A 206 -14.57 6.69 18.85
N VAL A 207 -15.81 6.19 18.75
CA VAL A 207 -16.64 6.36 17.56
C VAL A 207 -16.96 7.85 17.33
N LEU A 208 -17.27 8.61 18.38
CA LEU A 208 -17.45 10.07 18.29
C LEU A 208 -16.18 10.78 17.79
N LEU A 209 -14.99 10.35 18.23
CA LEU A 209 -13.71 10.90 17.79
C LEU A 209 -13.43 10.55 16.32
N LEU A 210 -13.66 9.30 15.90
CA LEU A 210 -13.49 8.86 14.52
C LEU A 210 -14.44 9.59 13.57
N ALA A 211 -15.72 9.68 13.93
CA ALA A 211 -16.72 10.39 13.13
C ALA A 211 -16.38 11.88 12.98
N ALA A 212 -15.92 12.53 14.06
CA ALA A 212 -15.50 13.93 14.01
C ALA A 212 -14.21 14.13 13.20
N ALA A 213 -13.32 13.15 13.16
CA ALA A 213 -12.10 13.18 12.36
C ALA A 213 -12.36 13.12 10.84
N CYS A 214 -13.55 12.68 10.42
CA CYS A 214 -13.99 12.78 9.03
C CYS A 214 -14.25 14.23 8.57
N LEU A 215 -14.27 15.21 9.49
CA LEU A 215 -14.51 16.63 9.21
C LEU A 215 -15.81 16.90 8.43
N GLY A 216 -16.81 16.02 8.61
CA GLY A 216 -18.14 16.15 8.04
C GLY A 216 -19.05 17.11 8.82
N ASP A 217 -20.25 17.33 8.29
CA ASP A 217 -21.30 18.04 9.03
C ASP A 217 -21.93 17.17 10.14
N GLU A 218 -22.82 17.75 10.94
CA GLU A 218 -23.44 17.05 12.07
C GLU A 218 -24.34 15.88 11.61
N ALA A 219 -24.97 15.99 10.44
CA ALA A 219 -25.79 14.91 9.88
C ALA A 219 -24.92 13.70 9.49
N THR A 220 -23.83 13.94 8.75
CA THR A 220 -22.87 12.90 8.37
C THR A 220 -22.24 12.27 9.61
N THR A 221 -21.93 13.09 10.62
CA THR A 221 -21.39 12.61 11.90
C THR A 221 -22.40 11.70 12.61
N ALA A 222 -23.68 12.07 12.62
CA ALA A 222 -24.72 11.26 13.23
C ALA A 222 -24.86 9.89 12.53
N ASP A 223 -24.87 9.87 11.20
CA ASP A 223 -24.98 8.64 10.41
C ASP A 223 -23.80 7.69 10.65
N ILE A 224 -22.57 8.23 10.68
CA ILE A 224 -21.37 7.43 10.97
C ILE A 224 -21.43 6.86 12.39
N VAL A 225 -21.83 7.68 13.38
CA VAL A 225 -21.92 7.23 14.77
C VAL A 225 -22.96 6.13 14.93
N GLU A 226 -24.16 6.34 14.39
CA GLU A 226 -25.25 5.38 14.52
C GLU A 226 -24.92 4.05 13.85
N SER A 227 -24.46 4.09 12.58
CA SER A 227 -24.08 2.88 11.83
C SER A 227 -22.90 2.14 12.47
N THR A 228 -21.89 2.84 12.98
CA THR A 228 -20.73 2.21 13.63
C THR A 228 -21.11 1.58 14.97
N MET A 229 -21.94 2.26 15.77
CA MET A 229 -22.40 1.72 17.04
C MET A 229 -23.31 0.50 16.85
N GLU A 230 -24.17 0.52 15.84
CA GLU A 230 -24.96 -0.65 15.44
C GLU A 230 -24.07 -1.82 15.01
N ALA A 231 -23.06 -1.58 14.17
CA ALA A 231 -22.09 -2.60 13.75
C ALA A 231 -21.30 -3.21 14.91
N LEU A 232 -21.05 -2.45 15.98
CA LEU A 232 -20.44 -2.94 17.23
C LEU A 232 -21.38 -3.76 18.12
N GLY A 233 -22.65 -3.89 17.73
CA GLY A 233 -23.70 -4.58 18.48
C GLY A 233 -24.41 -3.71 19.52
N TRP A 234 -24.26 -2.38 19.44
CA TRP A 234 -24.91 -1.42 20.35
C TRP A 234 -26.13 -0.79 19.69
N ASP A 235 -27.24 -1.53 19.68
CA ASP A 235 -28.52 -1.08 19.10
C ASP A 235 -28.99 0.26 19.69
N ASN A 236 -29.65 1.04 18.84
CA ASN A 236 -30.34 2.29 19.20
C ASN A 236 -29.41 3.29 19.92
N THR A 237 -28.24 3.56 19.32
CA THR A 237 -27.27 4.54 19.83
C THR A 237 -27.15 5.75 18.90
N PRO A 238 -28.17 6.63 18.81
CA PRO A 238 -28.04 7.86 18.03
C PRO A 238 -26.99 8.80 18.64
N LEU A 239 -26.56 9.80 17.87
CA LEU A 239 -25.49 10.74 18.24
C LEU A 239 -25.61 11.31 19.66
N GLU A 240 -26.81 11.75 20.06
CA GLU A 240 -27.06 12.29 21.41
C GLU A 240 -26.90 11.24 22.52
N ALA A 241 -27.31 10.00 22.26
CA ALA A 241 -27.11 8.90 23.21
C ALA A 241 -25.62 8.56 23.34
N ALA A 242 -24.86 8.56 22.24
CA ALA A 242 -23.42 8.38 22.26
C ALA A 242 -22.72 9.50 23.07
N ARG A 243 -23.13 10.77 22.88
CA ARG A 243 -22.63 11.91 23.66
C ARG A 243 -22.92 11.76 25.16
N TYR A 244 -24.08 11.23 25.53
CA TYR A 244 -24.44 10.96 26.93
C TYR A 244 -23.61 9.82 27.54
N LEU A 245 -23.29 8.77 26.75
CA LEU A 245 -22.50 7.62 27.18
C LEU A 245 -21.01 7.95 27.39
N ALA A 246 -20.52 9.00 26.73
CA ALA A 246 -19.13 9.46 26.78
C ALA A 246 -19.02 10.92 27.28
N PRO A 247 -19.39 11.20 28.54
CA PRO A 247 -19.40 12.57 29.06
C PRO A 247 -17.99 13.18 29.02
N GLY A 248 -17.90 14.42 28.56
CA GLY A 248 -16.65 15.16 28.40
C GLY A 248 -16.01 15.05 27.01
N VAL A 249 -16.36 14.03 26.21
CA VAL A 249 -15.88 13.93 24.81
C VAL A 249 -16.41 15.08 23.97
N ALA A 250 -17.68 15.48 24.12
CA ALA A 250 -18.25 16.62 23.40
C ALA A 250 -17.50 17.93 23.66
N GLN A 251 -17.08 18.19 24.91
CA GLN A 251 -16.27 19.36 25.24
C GLN A 251 -14.89 19.29 24.58
N ARG A 252 -14.31 18.09 24.53
CA ARG A 252 -13.04 17.87 23.83
C ARG A 252 -13.17 18.12 22.33
N LEU A 253 -14.20 17.59 21.68
CA LEU A 253 -14.48 17.82 20.26
C LEU A 253 -14.67 19.30 19.96
N ALA A 254 -15.45 20.01 20.77
CA ALA A 254 -15.62 21.46 20.62
C ALA A 254 -14.28 22.22 20.73
N SER A 255 -13.39 21.78 21.63
CA SER A 255 -12.07 22.39 21.77
C SER A 255 -11.16 22.15 20.56
N ILE A 256 -11.29 21.00 19.89
CA ILE A 256 -10.57 20.68 18.66
C ILE A 256 -11.16 21.49 17.50
N GLN A 257 -12.48 21.50 17.35
CA GLN A 257 -13.18 22.21 16.27
C GLN A 257 -12.96 23.74 16.31
N ALA A 258 -12.62 24.30 17.47
CA ALA A 258 -12.24 25.71 17.61
C ALA A 258 -10.84 26.03 17.05
N GLN A 259 -10.01 25.02 16.77
CA GLN A 259 -8.67 25.19 16.20
C GLN A 259 -8.72 25.37 14.67
N PRO A 260 -7.67 25.95 14.05
CA PRO A 260 -7.49 25.92 12.60
C PRO A 260 -7.45 24.49 12.04
N SER A 261 -7.93 24.27 10.81
CA SER A 261 -8.09 22.93 10.22
C SER A 261 -6.80 22.09 10.20
N ILE A 262 -5.63 22.71 10.00
CA ILE A 262 -4.34 22.01 10.04
C ILE A 262 -4.03 21.49 11.45
N GLU A 263 -4.35 22.27 12.48
CA GLU A 263 -4.18 21.88 13.88
C GLU A 263 -5.19 20.82 14.31
N GLN A 264 -6.41 20.84 13.75
CA GLN A 264 -7.40 19.78 13.95
C GLN A 264 -6.86 18.43 13.47
N VAL A 265 -6.37 18.37 12.23
CA VAL A 265 -5.79 17.15 11.65
C VAL A 265 -4.59 16.67 12.47
N ALA A 266 -3.70 17.58 12.89
CA ALA A 266 -2.59 17.23 13.77
C ALA A 266 -3.05 16.67 15.12
N THR A 267 -4.11 17.24 15.70
CA THR A 267 -4.67 16.77 16.98
C THR A 267 -5.34 15.40 16.84
N TYR A 268 -6.11 15.16 15.77
CA TYR A 268 -6.69 13.84 15.50
C TYR A 268 -5.62 12.79 15.21
N ARG A 269 -4.58 13.12 14.44
CA ARG A 269 -3.42 12.25 14.23
C ARG A 269 -2.80 11.83 15.56
N GLN A 270 -2.55 12.77 16.47
CA GLN A 270 -1.99 12.46 17.79
C GLN A 270 -2.93 11.64 18.68
N LEU A 271 -4.25 11.87 18.61
CA LEU A 271 -5.24 11.13 19.39
C LEU A 271 -5.38 9.67 18.94
N LEU A 272 -5.25 9.42 17.64
CA LEU A 272 -5.44 8.10 17.03
C LEU A 272 -4.13 7.30 16.92
N ALA A 273 -2.98 7.93 17.14
CA ALA A 273 -1.69 7.24 17.16
C ALA A 273 -1.57 6.29 18.36
N HIS A 274 -0.85 5.18 18.16
CA HIS A 274 -0.45 4.30 19.24
C HIS A 274 0.46 5.06 20.23
N PRO A 275 0.19 4.99 21.56
CA PRO A 275 1.03 5.64 22.57
C PRO A 275 2.42 5.02 22.70
#